data_AF-A0AAN0RUD0-F1
#
_entry.id   AF-A0AAN0RUD0-F1
#
_cell.length_a   1.000
_cell.length_b   1.000
_cell.length_c   1.000
_cell.angle_alpha   90.00
_cell.angle_beta   90.00
_cell.angle_gamma   90.00
#
_symmetry.space_group_name_H-M   'P 1'
#
loop_
_entity.id
_entity.type
_entity.pdbx_description
1 polymer ?
#
loop_
_entity_poly.entity_id
_entity_poly.type
_entity_poly.pdbx_seq_one_letter_code
_entity_poly.pdbx_strand_id
1 'polypeptide(L)'
;MNRNADYFARYEALAAVSGRMLRAARGADWSALPGLQDEYLRLVDGLKAAEPSVALDESELGRKLDLIRRILADDAAIRDLASPEVARLSALFEARRSTHVLTDLYRARG
;
A
#
# COMPACT_ATOMS: atom_id res chain seq x y z
N MET A 1 -16.94 20.44 -8.92
CA MET A 1 -15.85 19.82 -8.14
C MET A 1 -14.67 19.57 -9.07
N ASN A 2 -13.44 19.72 -8.57
CA ASN A 2 -12.22 19.51 -9.34
C ASN A 2 -12.02 17.99 -9.54
N ARG A 3 -12.00 17.50 -10.78
CA ARG A 3 -11.85 16.07 -11.11
C ARG A 3 -10.59 15.45 -10.49
N ASN A 4 -9.50 16.20 -10.42
CA ASN A 4 -8.26 15.74 -9.77
C ASN A 4 -8.45 15.63 -8.25
N ALA A 5 -9.20 16.55 -7.63
CA ALA A 5 -9.51 16.47 -6.21
C ALA A 5 -10.40 15.26 -5.89
N ASP A 6 -11.41 14.98 -6.72
CA ASP A 6 -12.27 13.79 -6.57
C ASP A 6 -11.49 12.49 -6.79
N TYR A 7 -10.49 12.51 -7.68
CA TYR A 7 -9.57 11.40 -7.91
C TYR A 7 -8.69 11.13 -6.69
N PHE A 8 -8.06 12.17 -6.12
CA PHE A 8 -7.25 12.02 -4.91
C PHE A 8 -8.07 11.60 -3.70
N ALA A 9 -9.29 12.13 -3.54
CA ALA A 9 -10.18 11.73 -2.45
C ALA A 9 -10.47 10.21 -2.46
N ARG A 10 -10.54 9.59 -3.63
CA ARG A 10 -10.72 8.12 -3.75
C ARG A 10 -9.48 7.35 -3.31
N TYR A 11 -8.28 7.78 -3.69
CA TYR A 11 -7.04 7.18 -3.20
C TYR A 11 -6.84 7.39 -1.70
N GLU A 12 -7.20 8.55 -1.18
CA GLU A 12 -7.17 8.83 0.25
C GLU A 12 -8.15 7.97 1.04
N ALA A 13 -9.35 7.72 0.49
CA ALA A 13 -10.31 6.78 1.07
C ALA A 13 -9.75 5.35 1.11
N LEU A 14 -9.11 4.88 0.02
CA LEU A 14 -8.44 3.58 0.00
C LEU A 14 -7.34 3.49 1.07
N ALA A 15 -6.47 4.50 1.17
CA ALA A 15 -5.42 4.55 2.18
C ALA A 15 -5.96 4.65 3.62
N ALA A 16 -7.14 5.25 3.80
CA ALA A 16 -7.80 5.30 5.10
C ALA A 16 -8.35 3.92 5.51
N VAL A 17 -8.94 3.19 4.56
CA VAL A 17 -9.47 1.83 4.81
C VAL A 17 -8.33 0.83 5.02
N SER A 18 -7.26 0.85 4.22
CA SER A 18 -6.07 0.00 4.45
C SER A 18 -5.48 0.23 5.85
N GLY A 19 -5.38 1.49 6.27
CA GLY A 19 -4.93 1.83 7.61
C GLY A 19 -5.86 1.36 8.73
N ARG A 20 -7.18 1.30 8.49
CA ARG A 20 -8.15 0.68 9.43
C ARG A 20 -7.95 -0.82 9.51
N MET A 21 -7.76 -1.49 8.38
CA MET A 21 -7.48 -2.94 8.32
C MET A 21 -6.21 -3.29 9.08
N LEU A 22 -5.13 -2.50 8.90
CA LEU A 22 -3.88 -2.70 9.64
C LEU A 22 -4.06 -2.50 11.15
N ARG A 23 -4.84 -1.49 11.58
CA ARG A 23 -5.14 -1.29 13.00
C ARG A 23 -5.92 -2.47 13.59
N ALA A 24 -6.90 -3.00 12.87
CA ALA A 24 -7.65 -4.19 13.28
C ALA A 24 -6.74 -5.41 13.39
N ALA A 25 -5.89 -5.66 12.38
CA ALA A 25 -4.93 -6.76 12.38
C ALA A 25 -3.93 -6.66 13.55
N ARG A 26 -3.39 -5.48 13.83
CA ARG A 26 -2.51 -5.23 14.99
C ARG A 26 -3.21 -5.46 16.33
N GLY A 27 -4.51 -5.20 16.40
CA GLY A 27 -5.35 -5.48 17.56
C GLY A 27 -5.88 -6.92 17.63
N ALA A 28 -5.47 -7.79 16.68
CA ALA A 28 -5.99 -9.15 16.51
C ALA A 28 -7.52 -9.23 16.31
N ASP A 29 -8.16 -8.13 15.87
CA ASP A 29 -9.58 -8.08 15.53
C ASP A 29 -9.78 -8.56 14.09
N TRP A 30 -9.57 -9.86 13.88
CA TRP A 30 -9.74 -10.50 12.59
C TRP A 30 -11.19 -10.51 12.11
N SER A 31 -12.15 -10.41 13.04
CA SER A 31 -13.58 -10.33 12.73
C SER A 31 -13.97 -9.05 11.99
N ALA A 32 -13.25 -7.94 12.19
CA ALA A 32 -13.53 -6.69 11.50
C ALA A 32 -13.02 -6.67 10.05
N LEU A 33 -12.02 -7.49 9.71
CA LEU A 33 -11.35 -7.42 8.40
C LEU A 33 -12.28 -7.66 7.19
N PRO A 34 -13.20 -8.64 7.19
CA PRO A 34 -14.10 -8.86 6.05
C PRO A 34 -14.93 -7.63 5.68
N GLY A 35 -15.52 -6.95 6.68
CA GLY A 35 -16.32 -5.74 6.42
C GLY A 35 -15.49 -4.57 5.89
N LEU A 36 -14.24 -4.45 6.36
CA LEU A 36 -13.29 -3.45 5.86
C LEU A 36 -12.82 -3.79 4.44
N GLN A 37 -12.59 -5.06 4.15
CA GLN A 37 -12.23 -5.55 2.82
C GLN A 37 -13.34 -5.28 1.80
N ASP A 38 -14.60 -5.51 2.16
CA ASP A 38 -15.74 -5.20 1.30
C ASP A 38 -15.83 -3.70 0.99
N GLU A 39 -15.57 -2.84 1.99
CA GLU A 39 -15.49 -1.39 1.79
C GLU A 39 -14.33 -1.02 0.84
N TYR A 40 -13.16 -1.62 1.04
CA TYR A 40 -11.99 -1.42 0.18
C TYR A 40 -12.29 -1.80 -1.27
N LEU A 41 -12.88 -2.98 -1.51
CA LEU A 41 -13.23 -3.45 -2.86
C LEU A 41 -14.22 -2.51 -3.56
N ARG A 42 -15.25 -2.02 -2.84
CA ARG A 42 -16.18 -1.02 -3.39
C ARG A 42 -15.48 0.27 -3.80
N LEU A 43 -14.51 0.74 -3.01
CA LEU A 43 -13.72 1.94 -3.34
C LEU A 43 -12.83 1.70 -4.57
N VAL A 44 -12.20 0.53 -4.68
CA VAL A 44 -11.39 0.14 -5.85
C VAL A 44 -12.24 0.12 -7.12
N ASP A 45 -13.42 -0.48 -7.06
CA ASP A 45 -14.32 -0.55 -8.23
C ASP A 45 -14.81 0.85 -8.63
N GLY A 46 -15.13 1.68 -7.64
CA GLY A 46 -15.46 3.09 -7.87
C GLY A 46 -14.31 3.89 -8.48
N LEU A 47 -13.06 3.59 -8.10
CA LEU A 47 -11.87 4.23 -8.67
C LEU A 47 -11.66 3.82 -10.12
N LYS A 48 -11.72 2.51 -10.43
CA LYS A 48 -11.57 1.97 -11.80
C LYS A 48 -12.60 2.57 -12.76
N ALA A 49 -13.86 2.72 -12.32
CA ALA A 49 -14.92 3.32 -13.12
C ALA A 49 -14.69 4.82 -13.42
N ALA A 50 -13.91 5.52 -12.58
CA ALA A 50 -13.66 6.96 -12.69
C ALA A 50 -12.31 7.32 -13.35
N GLU A 51 -11.43 6.34 -13.57
CA GLU A 51 -10.04 6.55 -14.03
C GLU A 51 -9.84 7.09 -15.47
N PRO A 52 -10.72 6.90 -16.47
CA PRO A 52 -10.39 7.23 -17.87
C PRO A 52 -10.11 8.70 -18.23
N SER A 53 -10.25 9.68 -17.31
CA SER A 53 -10.28 11.10 -17.68
C SER A 53 -9.45 12.05 -16.81
N VAL A 54 -8.47 11.56 -16.04
CA VAL A 54 -7.68 12.41 -15.12
C VAL A 54 -6.28 12.64 -15.67
N ALA A 55 -5.97 13.90 -16.02
CA ALA A 55 -4.62 14.33 -16.35
C ALA A 55 -3.92 14.85 -15.08
N LEU A 56 -2.79 14.25 -14.74
CA LEU A 56 -2.00 14.60 -13.56
C LEU A 56 -0.72 15.32 -13.99
N ASP A 57 -0.36 16.37 -13.27
CA ASP A 57 1.00 16.93 -13.34
C ASP A 57 2.01 16.06 -12.56
N GLU A 58 3.29 16.44 -12.59
CA GLU A 58 4.37 15.70 -11.92
C GLU A 58 4.19 15.65 -10.39
N SER A 59 3.73 16.74 -9.78
CA SER A 59 3.48 16.81 -8.34
C SER A 59 2.32 15.90 -7.94
N GLU A 60 1.27 15.89 -8.75
CA GLU A 60 0.10 15.04 -8.60
C GLU A 60 0.45 13.56 -8.81
N LEU A 61 1.31 13.23 -9.76
CA LEU A 61 1.84 11.89 -9.94
C LEU A 61 2.64 11.42 -8.71
N GLY A 62 3.49 12.29 -8.16
CA GLY A 62 4.20 12.04 -6.91
C GLY A 62 3.24 11.71 -5.76
N ARG A 63 2.21 12.55 -5.56
CA ARG A 63 1.17 12.32 -4.54
C ARG A 63 0.43 11.01 -4.73
N LYS A 64 0.08 10.65 -5.98
CA LYS A 64 -0.56 9.36 -6.31
C LYS A 64 0.33 8.19 -5.89
N LEU A 65 1.61 8.25 -6.24
CA LEU A 65 2.58 7.20 -5.91
C LEU A 65 2.73 7.04 -4.39
N ASP A 66 2.74 8.12 -3.63
CA ASP A 66 2.84 8.06 -2.17
C ASP A 66 1.62 7.40 -1.51
N LEU A 67 0.42 7.69 -2.02
CA LEU A 67 -0.82 7.02 -1.58
C LEU A 67 -0.78 5.52 -1.89
N ILE A 68 -0.34 5.13 -3.09
CA ILE A 68 -0.19 3.71 -3.48
C ILE A 68 0.83 3.00 -2.60
N ARG A 69 1.99 3.62 -2.36
CA ARG A 69 3.04 3.05 -1.48
C ARG A 69 2.51 2.80 -0.07
N ARG A 70 1.73 3.73 0.47
CA ARG A 70 1.11 3.59 1.79
C ARG A 70 0.14 2.41 1.85
N ILE A 71 -0.75 2.29 0.86
CA ILE A 71 -1.70 1.17 0.76
C ILE A 71 -0.95 -0.17 0.71
N LEU A 72 0.05 -0.28 -0.16
CA LEU A 72 0.84 -1.50 -0.31
C LEU A 72 1.64 -1.85 0.96
N ALA A 73 2.13 -0.85 1.69
CA ALA A 73 2.82 -1.07 2.96
C ALA A 73 1.86 -1.57 4.06
N ASP A 74 0.64 -1.01 4.12
CA ASP A 74 -0.40 -1.50 5.04
C ASP A 74 -0.76 -2.96 4.72
N ASP A 75 -0.99 -3.30 3.45
CA ASP A 75 -1.33 -4.65 3.00
C ASP A 75 -0.21 -5.67 3.30
N ALA A 76 1.05 -5.28 3.07
CA ALA A 76 2.20 -6.12 3.39
C ALA A 76 2.27 -6.41 4.89
N ALA A 77 2.10 -5.38 5.74
CA ALA A 77 2.10 -5.54 7.18
C ALA A 77 0.92 -6.40 7.68
N ILE A 78 -0.26 -6.29 7.07
CA ILE A 78 -1.41 -7.16 7.39
C ILE A 78 -1.07 -8.63 7.07
N ARG A 79 -0.50 -8.90 5.90
CA ARG A 79 -0.10 -10.26 5.50
C ARG A 79 0.93 -10.85 6.45
N ASP A 80 1.90 -10.05 6.88
CA ASP A 80 2.93 -10.48 7.82
C ASP A 80 2.34 -10.84 9.19
N LEU A 81 1.31 -10.12 9.64
CA LEU A 81 0.57 -10.43 10.87
C LEU A 81 -0.32 -11.68 10.73
N ALA A 82 -0.92 -11.89 9.55
CA ALA A 82 -1.82 -13.02 9.29
C ALA A 82 -1.09 -14.34 9.04
N SER A 83 0.14 -14.29 8.53
CA SER A 83 0.96 -15.48 8.24
C SER A 83 2.41 -15.26 8.70
N PRO A 84 2.73 -15.61 9.96
CA PRO A 84 4.07 -15.37 10.51
C PRO A 84 5.18 -16.14 9.76
N GLU A 85 4.86 -17.26 9.11
CA GLU A 85 5.81 -17.99 8.27
C GLU A 85 6.17 -17.21 6.98
N VAL A 86 5.19 -16.56 6.35
CA VAL A 86 5.42 -15.70 5.17
C VAL A 86 6.18 -14.43 5.58
N ALA A 87 5.88 -13.85 6.74
CA ALA A 87 6.63 -12.70 7.28
C ALA A 87 8.12 -13.02 7.45
N ARG A 88 8.42 -14.20 8.02
CA ARG A 88 9.80 -14.68 8.20
C ARG A 88 10.54 -14.83 6.87
N LEU A 89 9.85 -15.32 5.83
CA LEU A 89 10.42 -15.44 4.49
C LEU A 89 10.64 -14.08 3.82
N SER A 90 9.68 -13.17 3.91
CA SER A 90 9.81 -11.78 3.42
C SER A 90 11.02 -11.07 4.04
N ALA A 91 11.18 -11.16 5.37
CA ALA A 91 12.31 -10.59 6.09
C ALA A 91 13.66 -11.17 5.63
N LEU A 92 13.72 -12.48 5.33
CA LEU A 92 14.93 -13.11 4.79
C LEU A 92 15.28 -12.57 3.39
N PHE A 93 14.28 -12.37 2.51
CA PHE A 93 14.50 -11.81 1.18
C PHE A 93 14.92 -10.34 1.22
N GLU A 94 14.34 -9.54 2.12
CA GLU A 94 14.74 -8.15 2.34
C GLU A 94 16.17 -8.05 2.85
N ALA A 95 16.54 -8.82 3.88
CA ALA A 95 17.91 -8.86 4.39
C ALA A 95 18.94 -9.22 3.31
N ARG A 96 18.58 -10.14 2.39
CA ARG A 96 19.44 -10.50 1.25
C ARG A 96 19.57 -9.38 0.23
N ARG A 97 18.49 -8.64 -0.07
CA ARG A 97 18.54 -7.45 -0.94
C ARG A 97 19.39 -6.34 -0.35
N SER A 98 19.23 -6.04 0.95
CA SER A 98 20.06 -5.06 1.66
C SER A 98 21.55 -5.44 1.63
N THR A 99 21.85 -6.72 1.77
CA THR A 99 23.23 -7.24 1.69
C THR A 99 23.81 -7.06 0.29
N HIS A 100 23.03 -7.34 -0.77
CA HIS A 100 23.48 -7.18 -2.15
C HIS A 100 23.82 -5.71 -2.47
N VAL A 101 22.98 -4.78 -2.03
CA VAL A 101 23.21 -3.33 -2.21
C VAL A 101 24.50 -2.89 -1.50
N LEU A 102 24.76 -3.38 -0.29
CA LEU A 102 26.02 -3.08 0.43
C LEU A 102 27.24 -3.65 -0.28
N THR A 103 27.17 -4.87 -0.81
CA THR A 103 28.29 -5.47 -1.57
C THR A 103 28.55 -4.76 -2.90
N ASP A 104 27.50 -4.30 -3.58
CA ASP A 104 27.66 -3.55 -4.83
C ASP A 104 28.31 -2.18 -4.59
N LEU A 105 27.95 -1.50 -3.49
CA LEU A 105 28.57 -0.23 -3.10
C LEU A 105 30.05 -0.38 -2.72
N TYR A 106 30.44 -1.50 -2.11
CA TYR A 106 31.85 -1.78 -1.80
C TYR A 106 32.65 -2.15 -3.07
N ARG A 107 32.03 -2.86 -4.03
CA ARG A 107 32.65 -3.20 -5.32
C ARG A 107 32.81 -1.99 -6.24
N ALA A 108 31.92 -1.01 -6.18
CA ALA A 108 31.98 0.20 -7.01
C ALA A 108 33.04 1.23 -6.54
N ARG A 109 33.75 0.98 -5.43
CA ARG A 109 34.73 1.90 -4.81
C ARG A 109 36.18 1.40 -4.86
N GLY A 110 36.45 0.26 -5.52
CA GLY A 110 37.79 -0.28 -5.80
C GLY A 110 38.03 -0.37 -7.29
#